data_AF-W7LBT5-F1
#
_entry.id   AF-W7LBT5-F1
#
_cell.length_a   1.000
_cell.length_b   1.000
_cell.length_c   1.000
_cell.angle_alpha   90.00
_cell.angle_beta   90.00
_cell.angle_gamma   90.00
#
_symmetry.space_group_name_H-M   'P 1'
#
loop_
_entity.id
_entity.type
_entity.pdbx_description
1 polymer ?
#
loop_
_entity_poly.entity_id
_entity_poly.type
_entity_poly.pdbx_seq_one_letter_code
_entity_poly.pdbx_strand_id
1 'polypeptide(L)' 'MKGILYRAMEERKPVEIIYLSKRNSFTQRKILIKELRGSTILAYCLYRKQMRIFNLNHIMSILPEKKARQIS' A
#
# COMPACT_ATOMS: atom_id res chain seq x y z
N MET A 1 -11.46 0.01 3.69
CA MET A 1 -10.14 -0.36 3.11
C MET A 1 -10.20 -0.78 1.64
N LYS A 2 -11.04 -1.75 1.24
CA LYS A 2 -11.08 -2.28 -0.15
C LYS A 2 -11.20 -1.20 -1.23
N GLY A 3 -12.11 -0.23 -1.08
CA GLY A 3 -12.27 0.86 -2.06
C GLY A 3 -11.00 1.70 -2.29
N ILE A 4 -10.21 1.97 -1.24
CA ILE A 4 -8.93 2.70 -1.35
C ILE A 4 -7.92 1.88 -2.17
N LEU A 5 -7.83 0.58 -1.89
CA LEU A 5 -6.93 -0.33 -2.60
C LEU A 5 -7.28 -0.46 -4.08
N TYR A 6 -8.57 -0.64 -4.40
CA TYR A 6 -9.03 -0.74 -5.78
C TYR A 6 -8.78 0.55 -6.54
N ARG A 7 -9.16 1.71 -5.99
CA ARG A 7 -8.91 3.02 -6.62
C ARG A 7 -7.43 3.26 -6.84
N ALA A 8 -6.58 2.98 -5.85
CA ALA A 8 -5.14 3.17 -5.99
C ALA A 8 -4.51 2.24 -7.05
N MET A 9 -5.00 1.00 -7.14
CA MET A 9 -4.58 0.05 -8.17
C MET A 9 -4.99 0.52 -9.57
N GLU A 10 -6.24 0.95 -9.74
CA GLU A 10 -6.79 1.45 -11.00
C GLU A 10 -6.09 2.73 -11.46
N GLU A 11 -5.93 3.71 -10.56
CA GLU A 11 -5.23 4.97 -10.83
C GLU A 11 -3.70 4.82 -10.91
N ARG A 12 -3.16 3.61 -10.64
CA ARG A 12 -1.72 3.33 -10.52
C ARG A 12 -0.99 4.30 -9.59
N LYS A 13 -1.66 4.72 -8.52
CA LYS A 13 -1.09 5.60 -7.50
C LYS A 13 -0.59 4.80 -6.31
N PRO A 14 0.54 5.21 -5.71
CA PRO A 14 1.00 4.58 -4.51
C PRO A 14 0.06 4.85 -3.33
N VAL A 15 0.02 3.90 -2.41
CA VAL A 15 -0.55 4.08 -1.08
C VAL A 15 0.54 3.95 -0.05
N GLU A 16 0.37 4.65 1.05
CA GLU A 16 1.19 4.49 2.24
C GLU A 16 0.46 3.61 3.25
N ILE A 17 1.17 2.64 3.81
CA ILE A 17 0.63 1.69 4.79
C ILE A 17 1.50 1.63 6.03
N ILE A 18 0.85 1.41 7.18
CA ILE A 18 1.51 0.93 8.39
C ILE A 18 1.40 -0.58 8.41
N TYR A 19 2.53 -1.27 8.26
CA TYR A 19 2.59 -2.73 8.10
C TYR A 19 3.27 -3.39 9.30
N LEU A 20 2.59 -4.35 9.91
CA LEU A 20 3.14 -5.21 10.96
C LEU A 20 3.97 -6.33 10.33
N SER A 21 5.29 -6.27 10.54
CA SER A 21 6.22 -7.29 10.04
C SER A 21 6.08 -8.60 10.83
N LYS A 22 6.61 -9.69 10.27
CA LYS A 22 6.69 -10.99 10.98
C LYS A 22 7.55 -10.93 12.26
N ARG A 23 8.41 -9.91 12.41
CA ARG A 23 9.20 -9.68 13.63
C ARG A 23 8.48 -8.78 14.64
N ASN A 24 7.15 -8.66 14.51
CA ASN A 24 6.29 -7.85 15.35
C ASN A 24 6.68 -6.35 15.39
N SER A 25 7.28 -5.84 14.31
CA SER A 25 7.67 -4.44 14.18
C SER A 25 6.81 -3.72 13.16
N PHE A 26 6.33 -2.53 13.52
CA PHE A 26 5.62 -1.66 12.60
C PHE A 26 6.59 -1.01 11.62
N THR A 27 6.18 -0.94 10.36
CA THR A 27 6.96 -0.30 9.31
C THR A 27 6.05 0.53 8.42
N GLN A 28 6.48 1.75 8.11
CA GLN A 28 5.81 2.58 7.12
C GLN A 28 6.31 2.19 5.72
N ARG A 29 5.38 1.94 4.80
CA ARG A 29 5.69 1.49 3.43
C ARG A 29 4.86 2.26 2.42
N LYS A 30 5.53 2.80 1.40
CA LYS A 30 4.89 3.27 0.19
C LYS A 30 4.89 2.14 -0.84
N ILE A 31 3.71 1.77 -1.36
CA ILE A 31 3.53 0.62 -2.26
C ILE A 31 2.69 0.99 -3.48
N LEU A 32 3.06 0.45 -4.64
CA LEU A 32 2.25 0.49 -5.88
C LEU A 32 1.56 -0.86 -6.06
N ILE A 33 0.24 -0.88 -5.98
CA ILE A 33 -0.55 -2.11 -6.04
C ILE A 33 -0.57 -2.63 -7.48
N LYS A 34 -0.15 -3.88 -7.66
CA LYS A 34 -0.22 -4.58 -8.95
C LYS A 34 -1.47 -5.47 -9.03
N GLU A 35 -1.79 -6.16 -7.93
CA GLU A 35 -2.91 -7.10 -7.88
C GLU A 35 -3.43 -7.30 -6.46
N LEU A 36 -4.73 -7.55 -6.33
CA LEU A 36 -5.41 -7.92 -5.09
C LEU A 36 -5.89 -9.37 -5.18
N ARG A 37 -5.43 -10.24 -4.27
CA ARG A 37 -5.76 -11.68 -4.24
C ARG A 37 -6.26 -12.06 -2.85
N GLY A 38 -7.58 -12.07 -2.67
CA GLY A 38 -8.20 -12.44 -1.39
C GLY A 38 -7.69 -11.57 -0.24
N SER A 39 -6.90 -12.17 0.66
CA SER A 39 -6.27 -11.52 1.82
C SER A 39 -4.85 -10.97 1.55
N THR A 40 -4.38 -10.98 0.31
CA THR A 40 -3.03 -10.54 -0.06
C THR A 40 -3.02 -9.49 -1.16
N ILE A 41 -1.97 -8.67 -1.16
CA ILE A 41 -1.67 -7.68 -2.18
C ILE A 41 -0.32 -8.01 -2.79
N LEU A 42 -0.23 -8.16 -4.11
CA LEU A 42 1.03 -8.09 -4.83
C LEU A 42 1.30 -6.62 -5.17
N ALA A 43 2.42 -6.09 -4.68
CA ALA A 43 2.75 -4.68 -4.87
C ALA A 43 4.25 -4.44 -5.00
N TYR A 44 4.63 -3.41 -5.76
CA TYR A 44 5.99 -2.90 -5.78
C TYR A 44 6.22 -2.05 -4.53
N CYS A 45 7.20 -2.43 -3.71
CA CYS A 45 7.56 -1.68 -2.51
C CYS A 45 8.59 -0.61 -2.86
N LEU A 46 8.22 0.67 -2.83
CA LEU A 46 9.10 1.75 -3.28
C LEU A 46 10.37 1.88 -2.42
N TYR A 47 10.24 1.64 -1.11
CA TYR A 47 11.38 1.66 -0.19
C TYR A 47 12.40 0.56 -0.48
N ARG A 48 11.94 -0.65 -0.84
CA ARG A 48 12.81 -1.80 -1.13
C ARG A 48 13.17 -1.96 -2.60
N LYS A 49 12.53 -1.18 -3.48
CA LYS A 49 12.67 -1.26 -4.94
C LYS A 49 12.45 -2.68 -5.50
N GLN A 50 11.46 -3.40 -4.98
CA GLN A 50 11.17 -4.78 -5.39
C GLN A 50 9.69 -5.14 -5.25
N MET A 51 9.23 -6.15 -6.01
CA MET A 51 7.90 -6.75 -5.85
C MET A 51 7.81 -7.53 -4.54
N ARG A 52 6.70 -7.38 -3.80
CA ARG A 52 6.44 -8.11 -2.54
C ARG A 52 4.97 -8.40 -2.39
N ILE A 53 4.68 -9.46 -1.63
CA ILE A 53 3.32 -9.79 -1.19
C ILE A 53 3.12 -9.22 0.22
N PHE A 54 2.02 -8.49 0.41
CA PHE A 54 1.59 -7.94 1.69
C PHE A 54 0.29 -8.61 2.12
N ASN A 55 0.20 -9.04 3.39
CA ASN A 55 -1.04 -9.56 3.94
C ASN A 55 -1.92 -8.40 4.43
N LEU A 56 -3.18 -8.37 4.01
CA LEU A 56 -4.16 -7.36 4.43
C LEU A 56 -4.35 -7.32 5.94
N ASN A 57 -4.29 -8.47 6.61
CA ASN A 57 -4.44 -8.58 8.06
C ASN A 57 -3.26 -7.95 8.82
N HIS A 58 -2.14 -7.68 8.14
CA HIS A 58 -0.97 -7.04 8.71
C HIS A 58 -0.91 -5.53 8.39
N ILE A 59 -1.88 -5.00 7.64
CA ILE A 59 -2.00 -3.57 7.35
C ILE A 59 -2.85 -2.93 8.45
N MET A 60 -2.20 -2.15 9.32
CA MET A 60 -2.87 -1.46 10.43
C MET A 60 -3.48 -0.12 10.02
N SER A 61 -2.98 0.47 8.94
CA SER A 61 -3.50 1.72 8.40
C SER A 61 -3.14 1.84 6.92
N ILE A 62 -3.97 2.57 6.17
CA ILE A 62 -3.76 2.91 4.77
C ILE A 62 -4.08 4.37 4.51
N LEU A 63 -3.19 5.06 3.81
CA LEU A 63 -3.36 6.43 3.37
C LEU A 63 -3.16 6.49 1.84
N PRO A 64 -4.16 6.92 1.05
CA PRO A 64 -3.94 7.17 -0.37
C PRO A 64 -3.00 8.36 -0.55
N GLU A 65 -2.17 8.33 -1.60
CA GLU A 65 -1.36 9.49 -1.95
C GLU A 65 -2.27 10.69 -2.23
N LYS A 66 -2.14 11.74 -1.42
CA LYS A 66 -2.87 12.98 -1.63
C LYS A 66 -2.38 13.59 -2.94
N LYS A 67 -3.29 14.05 -3.80
CA LYS A 67 -2.92 15.00 -4.85
C LYS A 67 -2.21 16.17 -4.15
N ALA A 68 -1.05 16.57 -4.67
CA ALA A 68 -0.45 17.83 -4.26
C ALA A 68 -1.54 18.89 -4.33
N ARG A 69 -1.84 19.53 -3.18
CA ARG A 69 -2.78 20.64 -3.16
C ARG A 69 -2.12 21.71 -4.02
N GLN A 70 -2.60 21.91 -5.24
CA GLN A 70 -2.23 23.10 -6.00
C GLN A 70 -2.71 24.26 -5.12
N ILE A 71 -1.76 24.96 -4.50
CA ILE A 71 -2.01 26.26 -3.93
C ILE A 71 -2.02 27.16 -5.16
N SER A 72 -3.22 27.37 -5.71
CA SER A 72 -3.51 28.47 -6.63
C SER A 72 -3.58 29.76 -5.85
#